data_AF-A0A5C7A8S9-F1
#
_entry.id   AF-A0A5C7A8S9-F1
#
_cell.length_a   1.000
_cell.length_b   1.000
_cell.length_c   1.000
_cell.angle_alpha   90.00
_cell.angle_beta   90.00
_cell.angle_gamma   90.00
#
_symmetry.space_group_name_H-M   'P 1'
#
loop_
_entity.id
_entity.type
_entity.pdbx_description
1 polymer ?
#
loop_
_entity_poly.entity_id
_entity_poly.type
_entity_poly.pdbx_seq_one_letter_code
_entity_poly.pdbx_strand_id
1 'polypeptide(L)'
;MDKPILTFEDIIRLNGHDWDQAYAVLTYHLEKGNIKKEVLKDGTVIYHNPTQVQGHNLIHDKIFTPKIQTRVVMRPRRTRINKDEGKE
;
A
#
# COMPACT_ATOMS: atom_id res chain seq x y z
N MET A 1 -1.84 -11.21 -25.49
CA MET A 1 -1.23 -11.85 -24.31
C MET A 1 -2.23 -11.74 -23.19
N ASP A 2 -2.89 -12.85 -22.85
CA ASP A 2 -3.83 -12.94 -21.72
C ASP A 2 -3.12 -12.54 -20.43
N LYS A 3 -3.57 -11.42 -19.84
CA LYS A 3 -3.09 -11.00 -18.53
C LYS A 3 -3.78 -11.89 -17.51
N PRO A 4 -3.06 -12.46 -16.52
CA PRO A 4 -3.68 -13.27 -15.49
C PRO A 4 -4.77 -12.46 -14.79
N ILE A 5 -6.00 -12.98 -14.82
CA ILE A 5 -7.15 -12.44 -14.12
C ILE A 5 -7.18 -13.10 -12.76
N LEU A 6 -7.24 -12.29 -11.71
CA LEU A 6 -7.45 -12.69 -10.33
C LEU A 6 -8.85 -12.28 -9.91
N THR A 7 -9.48 -13.13 -9.12
CA THR A 7 -10.72 -12.78 -8.41
C THR A 7 -10.42 -12.46 -6.96
N PHE A 8 -11.34 -11.77 -6.28
CA PHE A 8 -11.22 -11.56 -4.84
C PHE A 8 -11.23 -12.89 -4.07
N GLU A 9 -11.99 -13.88 -4.55
CA GLU A 9 -11.99 -15.23 -3.98
C GLU A 9 -10.61 -15.90 -4.02
N ASP A 10 -9.83 -15.70 -5.09
CA ASP A 10 -8.48 -16.25 -5.16
C ASP A 10 -7.57 -15.65 -4.09
N ILE A 11 -7.71 -14.34 -3.84
CA ILE A 11 -6.97 -13.63 -2.78
C ILE A 11 -7.41 -14.12 -1.41
N ILE A 12 -8.72 -14.31 -1.18
CA ILE A 12 -9.25 -14.87 0.06
C ILE A 12 -8.70 -16.27 0.34
N ARG A 13 -8.67 -17.14 -0.67
CA ARG A 13 -8.12 -18.50 -0.54
C ARG A 13 -6.64 -18.50 -0.15
N LEU A 14 -5.86 -17.56 -0.69
CA LEU A 14 -4.44 -17.41 -0.36
C LEU A 14 -4.21 -16.87 1.06
N ASN A 15 -5.18 -16.16 1.63
CA ASN A 15 -5.12 -15.58 2.98
C ASN A 15 -5.91 -16.40 4.01
N GLY A 16 -6.05 -17.72 3.80
CA GLY A 16 -6.68 -18.60 4.78
C GLY A 16 -8.16 -18.30 5.02
N HIS A 17 -8.86 -17.78 4.01
CA HIS A 17 -10.24 -17.33 4.11
C HIS A 17 -10.51 -16.12 5.02
N ASP A 18 -9.46 -15.42 5.45
CA ASP A 18 -9.57 -14.17 6.20
C ASP A 18 -9.87 -13.00 5.24
N TRP A 19 -11.08 -12.45 5.37
CA TRP A 19 -11.58 -11.37 4.52
C TRP A 19 -10.84 -10.04 4.76
N ASP A 20 -10.52 -9.72 6.01
CA ASP A 20 -9.85 -8.47 6.36
C ASP A 20 -8.43 -8.46 5.80
N GLN A 21 -7.72 -9.59 5.93
CA GLN A 21 -6.38 -9.76 5.38
C GLN A 21 -6.38 -9.70 3.86
N ALA A 22 -7.30 -10.42 3.20
CA ALA A 22 -7.43 -10.41 1.75
C ALA A 22 -7.77 -9.00 1.22
N TYR A 23 -8.62 -8.26 1.92
CA TYR A 23 -8.97 -6.89 1.57
C TYR A 23 -7.78 -5.93 1.72
N ALA A 24 -7.00 -6.05 2.80
CA ALA A 24 -5.78 -5.28 3.01
C ALA A 24 -4.74 -5.54 1.90
N VAL A 25 -4.58 -6.82 1.50
CA VAL A 25 -3.71 -7.22 0.39
C VAL A 25 -4.15 -6.59 -0.92
N LEU A 26 -5.42 -6.74 -1.24
CA LEU A 26 -5.98 -6.21 -2.46
C LEU A 26 -5.79 -4.69 -2.54
N THR A 27 -6.11 -3.99 -1.45
CA THR A 27 -6.00 -2.53 -1.37
C THR A 27 -4.55 -2.08 -1.57
N TYR A 28 -3.59 -2.74 -0.92
CA TYR A 28 -2.16 -2.44 -1.09
C TYR A 28 -1.71 -2.56 -2.55
N HIS A 29 -2.08 -3.66 -3.22
CA HIS A 29 -1.67 -3.88 -4.61
C HIS A 29 -2.41 -2.98 -5.61
N LEU A 30 -3.63 -2.56 -5.31
CA LEU A 30 -4.36 -1.53 -6.06
C LEU A 30 -3.66 -0.17 -5.95
N GLU A 31 -3.32 0.26 -4.73
CA GLU A 31 -2.61 1.53 -4.49
C GLU A 31 -1.22 1.56 -5.17
N LYS A 32 -0.51 0.43 -5.17
CA LYS A 32 0.79 0.30 -5.83
C LYS A 32 0.68 0.23 -7.36
N GLY A 33 -0.52 0.08 -7.92
CA GLY A 33 -0.73 -0.09 -9.37
C GLY A 33 -0.26 -1.46 -9.90
N ASN A 34 -0.01 -2.41 -9.00
CA ASN A 34 0.37 -3.78 -9.35
C ASN A 34 -0.83 -4.55 -9.92
N ILE A 35 -2.02 -4.25 -9.41
CA ILE A 35 -3.28 -4.85 -9.81
C ILE A 35 -4.21 -3.74 -10.28
N LYS A 36 -5.03 -4.02 -11.31
CA LYS A 36 -6.07 -3.11 -11.79
C LYS A 36 -7.43 -3.72 -11.56
N LYS A 37 -8.30 -2.99 -10.88
CA LYS A 37 -9.71 -3.32 -10.76
C LYS A 37 -10.42 -2.99 -12.08
N GLU A 38 -11.16 -3.94 -12.61
CA GLU A 38 -12.08 -3.75 -13.73
C GLU A 38 -13.48 -4.22 -13.31
N VAL A 39 -14.49 -3.40 -13.61
CA VAL A 39 -15.89 -3.73 -13.35
C VAL A 39 -16.51 -4.03 -14.70
N LEU A 40 -16.90 -5.27 -14.89
CA LEU A 40 -17.57 -5.75 -16.09
C LEU A 40 -19.02 -5.22 -16.13
N LYS A 41 -19.62 -5.23 -17.34
CA LYS A 41 -20.96 -4.67 -17.58
C LYS A 41 -22.08 -5.37 -16.81
N ASP A 42 -21.86 -6.60 -16.39
CA ASP A 42 -22.74 -7.43 -15.56
C ASP A 42 -22.61 -7.14 -14.06
N GLY A 43 -21.74 -6.21 -13.66
CA GLY A 43 -21.44 -5.90 -12.26
C GLY A 43 -20.37 -6.79 -11.63
N THR A 44 -19.81 -7.73 -12.39
CA THR A 44 -18.72 -8.59 -11.92
C THR A 44 -17.44 -7.78 -11.78
N VAL A 45 -16.78 -7.87 -10.62
CA VAL A 45 -15.50 -7.21 -10.37
C VAL A 45 -14.38 -8.21 -10.58
N ILE A 46 -13.48 -7.90 -11.52
CA ILE A 46 -12.28 -8.68 -11.79
C ILE A 46 -11.02 -7.84 -11.53
N TYR A 47 -9.92 -8.52 -11.23
CA TYR A 47 -8.65 -7.87 -10.94
C TYR A 47 -7.59 -8.34 -11.93
N HIS A 48 -7.12 -7.44 -12.77
CA HIS A 48 -6.04 -7.73 -13.71
C HIS A 48 -4.70 -7.59 -13.02
N ASN A 49 -3.81 -8.55 -13.26
CA ASN A 49 -2.44 -8.55 -12.74
C ASN A 49 -1.44 -8.29 -13.88
N PRO A 50 -1.28 -7.04 -14.34
CA PRO A 50 -0.35 -6.70 -15.43
C PRO A 50 1.12 -6.91 -15.05
N THR A 51 1.47 -6.84 -13.76
CA THR A 51 2.85 -6.99 -13.28
C THR A 51 3.22 -8.44 -12.94
N GLN A 52 2.32 -9.39 -13.17
CA GLN A 52 2.52 -10.81 -12.83
C GLN A 52 2.96 -11.01 -11.37
N VAL A 53 2.32 -10.29 -10.44
CA VAL A 53 2.46 -10.51 -9.00
C VAL A 53 2.25 -12.00 -8.73
N GLN A 54 3.28 -12.67 -8.25
CA GLN A 54 3.20 -14.10 -7.91
C GLN A 54 2.26 -14.30 -6.72
N GLY A 55 1.58 -15.45 -6.66
CA GLY A 55 0.58 -15.72 -5.62
C GLY A 55 1.10 -15.57 -4.19
N HIS A 56 2.40 -15.81 -3.96
CA HIS A 56 3.00 -15.61 -2.65
C HIS A 56 3.03 -14.13 -2.20
N ASN A 57 3.01 -13.18 -3.12
CA ASN A 57 2.96 -11.75 -2.80
C ASN A 57 1.53 -11.27 -2.51
N LEU A 58 0.53 -12.10 -2.80
CA LEU A 58 -0.88 -11.86 -2.47
C LEU A 58 -1.25 -12.42 -1.09
N ILE A 59 -0.27 -12.74 -0.26
CA ILE A 59 -0.44 -13.20 1.12
C ILE A 59 -0.09 -12.05 2.06
N HIS A 60 -1.00 -11.75 2.99
CA HIS A 60 -0.92 -10.62 3.92
C HIS A 60 0.37 -10.62 4.74
N ASP A 61 0.81 -11.79 5.22
CA ASP A 61 2.07 -11.97 5.95
C ASP A 61 3.32 -11.54 5.17
N LYS A 62 3.24 -11.47 3.83
CA LYS A 62 4.35 -11.04 2.96
C LYS A 62 4.23 -9.61 2.46
N ILE A 63 3.14 -8.91 2.79
CA ILE A 63 3.04 -7.49 2.52
C ILE A 63 3.92 -6.78 3.52
N PHE A 64 5.17 -6.55 3.08
CA PHE A 64 6.02 -5.58 3.74
C PHE A 64 5.28 -4.25 3.73
N THR A 65 4.74 -3.89 4.90
CA THR A 65 4.31 -2.52 5.16
C THR A 65 5.48 -1.64 4.72
N PRO A 66 5.27 -0.71 3.78
CA PRO A 66 6.34 0.20 3.39
C PRO A 66 6.71 0.89 4.69
N LYS A 67 7.96 0.72 5.15
CA LYS A 67 8.50 1.48 6.27
C LYS A 67 8.10 2.91 5.99
N ILE A 68 7.18 3.43 6.80
CA ILE A 68 6.76 4.82 6.73
C ILE A 68 8.08 5.58 6.73
N GLN A 69 8.45 6.17 5.58
CA GLN A 69 9.57 7.08 5.56
C GLN A 69 9.09 8.25 6.39
N THR A 70 9.30 8.18 7.70
CA THR A 70 9.22 9.30 8.60
C THR A 70 10.17 10.32 8.00
N ARG A 71 9.62 11.24 7.20
CA ARG A 71 10.31 12.44 6.77
C ARG A 71 10.81 13.06 8.06
N VAL A 72 12.12 12.98 8.27
CA VAL A 72 12.80 13.67 9.36
C VAL A 72 12.55 15.14 9.09
N VAL A 73 11.52 15.70 9.74
CA VAL A 73 11.29 17.14 9.73
C VAL A 73 12.47 17.72 10.48
N MET A 74 13.46 18.23 9.75
CA MET A 74 14.56 19.01 10.33
C MET A 74 13.92 20.16 11.11
N ARG A 75 13.91 20.05 12.45
CA ARG A 75 13.52 21.17 13.30
C ARG A 75 14.57 22.26 13.09
N PRO A 76 14.18 23.50 12.72
CA PRO A 76 15.15 24.58 12.63
C PRO A 76 15.78 24.76 14.02
N ARG A 77 17.11 24.72 14.10
CA ARG A 77 17.83 25.04 15.33
C ARG A 77 17.54 26.50 15.65
N ARG A 78 16.83 26.75 16.76
CA ARG A 78 16.59 28.09 17.29
C ARG A 78 17.94 28.68 17.70
N THR A 79 18.52 29.56 16.88
CA THR A 79 19.66 30.38 17.27
C THR A 79 19.21 31.27 18.43
N ARG A 80 19.82 31.15 19.61
CA ARG A 80 19.63 32.12 20.70
C ARG A 80 20.15 33.46 20.22
N ILE A 81 19.27 34.41 19.98
CA ILE A 81 19.63 35.82 19.87
C ILE A 81 19.85 36.27 21.31
N ASN A 82 21.11 36.47 21.72
CA ASN A 82 21.38 37.18 22.98
C ASN A 82 20.99 38.64 22.75
N LYS A 83 19.81 39.01 23.24
CA LYS A 83 19.36 40.39 23.35
C LYS A 83 20.03 40.97 24.60
N ASP A 84 21.22 41.52 24.45
CA ASP A 84 21.84 42.33 25.50
C ASP A 84 21.34 43.76 25.34
N GLU A 85 20.16 44.02 25.88
CA GLU A 85 19.64 45.36 26.12
C GLU A 85 20.09 45.82 27.51
N GLY A 86 21.21 46.56 27.54
CA GLY A 86 21.42 47.71 28.42
C GLY A 86 21.82 47.46 29.88
N LYS A 87 22.96 48.03 30.27
CA LYS A 87 23.08 49.19 31.20
C LYS A 87 24.48 49.22 31.84
N GLU A 88 25.29 50.20 31.49
CA GLU A 88 25.81 51.24 32.42
C GLU A 88 26.41 52.40 31.62
#